data_AF-J7MD11-F1
#
_entry.id   AF-J7MD11-F1
#
_cell.length_a   1.000
_cell.length_b   1.000
_cell.length_c   1.000
_cell.angle_alpha   90.00
_cell.angle_beta   90.00
_cell.angle_gamma   90.00
#
_symmetry.space_group_name_H-M   'P 1'
#
loop_
_entity.id
_entity.type
_entity.pdbx_description
1 polymer ?
#
loop_
_entity_poly.entity_id
_entity_poly.type
_entity_poly.pdbx_seq_one_letter_code
_entity_poly.pdbx_strand_id
1 'polypeptide(L)' 'MLEGAKSIGAGAATIASAGAAVGIGNVFSSLIHSVARNPSLAKQSFGYANDGLFDLIRILIEERRFHSVS' A
#
# COMPACT_ATOMS: atom_id res chain seq x y z
N MET A 1 -12.06 12.95 -28.44
CA MET A 1 -11.07 11.84 -28.45
C MET A 1 -10.26 11.79 -27.15
N LEU A 2 -9.79 12.93 -26.62
CA LEU A 2 -9.04 13.02 -25.35
C LEU A 2 -9.80 12.50 -24.11
N GLU A 3 -11.10 12.81 -23.99
CA GLU A 3 -11.91 12.37 -22.84
C GLU A 3 -12.03 10.84 -22.73
N GLY A 4 -12.02 10.13 -23.85
CA GLY A 4 -12.00 8.66 -23.88
C GLY A 4 -10.68 8.08 -23.35
N ALA A 5 -9.54 8.67 -23.75
CA ALA A 5 -8.23 8.28 -23.24
C ALA A 5 -8.08 8.58 -21.73
N LYS A 6 -8.65 9.68 -21.25
CA LYS A 6 -8.67 10.06 -19.82
C LYS A 6 -9.52 9.10 -18.98
N SER A 7 -10.68 8.67 -19.50
CA SER A 7 -11.52 7.63 -18.90
C SER A 7 -10.79 6.29 -18.79
N ILE A 8 -10.09 5.86 -19.85
CA ILE A 8 -9.28 4.63 -19.83
C ILE A 8 -8.12 4.73 -18.83
N GLY A 9 -7.42 5.87 -18.79
CA GLY A 9 -6.35 6.11 -17.83
C GLY A 9 -6.84 6.09 -16.37
N ALA A 10 -8.01 6.66 -16.10
CA ALA A 10 -8.64 6.59 -14.79
C ALA A 10 -8.99 5.15 -14.39
N GLY A 11 -9.55 4.36 -15.32
CA GLY A 11 -9.83 2.94 -15.09
C GLY A 11 -8.58 2.13 -14.75
N ALA A 12 -7.49 2.33 -15.50
CA ALA A 12 -6.21 1.66 -15.22
C ALA A 12 -5.64 2.02 -13.84
N ALA A 13 -5.75 3.28 -13.43
CA ALA A 13 -5.33 3.72 -12.09
C ALA A 13 -6.18 3.09 -10.96
N THR A 14 -7.48 2.90 -11.18
CA THR A 14 -8.35 2.19 -10.23
C THR A 14 -7.95 0.72 -10.08
N ILE A 15 -7.62 0.04 -11.17
CA ILE A 15 -7.16 -1.36 -11.12
C ILE A 15 -5.81 -1.47 -10.37
N ALA A 16 -4.87 -0.56 -10.64
CA ALA A 16 -3.62 -0.49 -9.88
C ALA A 16 -3.87 -0.26 -8.37
N SER A 17 -4.83 0.60 -8.02
CA SER A 17 -5.22 0.86 -6.63
C SER A 17 -5.86 -0.36 -5.96
N ALA A 18 -6.65 -1.14 -6.71
CA ALA A 18 -7.24 -2.39 -6.22
C ALA A 18 -6.17 -3.43 -5.86
N GLY A 19 -5.09 -3.52 -6.63
CA GLY A 19 -3.93 -4.37 -6.32
C GLY A 19 -3.27 -4.02 -4.98
N ALA A 20 -3.12 -2.71 -4.71
CA ALA A 20 -2.59 -2.24 -3.42
C ALA A 20 -3.52 -2.62 -2.25
N ALA A 21 -4.84 -2.50 -2.42
CA ALA A 21 -5.82 -2.89 -1.40
C ALA A 21 -5.74 -4.39 -1.07
N VAL A 22 -5.59 -5.26 -2.08
CA VAL A 22 -5.39 -6.71 -1.88
C VAL A 22 -4.09 -7.00 -1.13
N GLY A 23 -2.99 -6.33 -1.50
CA GLY A 23 -1.70 -6.47 -0.83
C GLY A 23 -1.79 -6.13 0.67
N ILE A 24 -2.44 -5.01 1.00
CA ILE A 24 -2.67 -4.58 2.39
C ILE A 24 -3.50 -5.62 3.14
N GLY A 25 -4.58 -6.14 2.54
CA GLY A 25 -5.42 -7.19 3.14
C GLY A 25 -4.63 -8.45 3.50
N ASN A 26 -3.69 -8.87 2.65
CA ASN A 26 -2.86 -10.04 2.90
C ASN A 26 -1.89 -9.83 4.08
N VAL A 27 -1.33 -8.63 4.24
CA VAL A 27 -0.46 -8.27 5.37
C VAL A 27 -1.23 -8.37 6.69
N PHE A 28 -2.44 -7.80 6.76
CA PHE A 28 -3.28 -7.86 7.96
C PHE A 28 -3.78 -9.28 8.26
N SER A 29 -4.11 -10.07 7.24
CA SER A 29 -4.48 -11.49 7.42
C SER A 29 -3.33 -12.30 8.05
N SER A 30 -2.12 -12.12 7.52
CA SER A 30 -0.91 -12.76 8.06
C SER A 30 -0.60 -12.31 9.48
N LEU A 31 -0.85 -11.04 9.79
CA LEU A 31 -0.69 -10.47 11.13
C LEU A 31 -1.67 -11.08 12.14
N ILE A 32 -2.96 -11.22 11.80
CA ILE A 32 -3.95 -11.87 12.66
C ILE A 32 -3.55 -13.32 12.94
N HIS A 33 -3.09 -14.05 11.92
CA HIS A 33 -2.61 -15.42 12.11
C HIS A 33 -1.36 -15.45 13.03
N SER A 34 -0.42 -14.52 12.86
CA SER A 34 0.76 -14.41 13.72
C SER A 34 0.39 -14.09 15.18
N VAL A 35 -0.58 -13.20 15.40
CA VAL A 35 -1.08 -12.83 16.73
C VAL A 35 -1.80 -14.00 17.39
N ALA A 36 -2.58 -14.76 16.62
CA ALA A 36 -3.29 -15.94 17.11
C ALA A 36 -2.33 -17.04 17.60
N ARG A 37 -1.16 -17.21 16.97
CA ARG A 37 -0.13 -18.16 17.43
C ARG A 37 0.70 -17.66 18.59
N ASN A 38 0.99 -16.35 18.63
CA ASN A 38 1.82 -15.79 19.68
C ASN A 38 1.34 -14.37 20.04
N PRO A 39 0.41 -14.25 21.01
CA PRO A 39 -0.20 -12.96 21.36
C PRO A 39 0.77 -12.00 22.06
N SER A 40 1.87 -12.48 22.65
CA SER A 40 2.86 -11.62 23.32
C SER A 40 3.63 -10.71 22.34
N LEU A 41 3.77 -11.14 21.08
CA LEU A 41 4.42 -10.35 20.03
C LEU A 41 3.43 -9.46 19.26
N ALA A 42 2.15 -9.48 19.62
CA ALA A 42 1.12 -8.77 18.87
C ALA A 42 1.44 -7.27 18.70
N LYS A 43 1.77 -6.57 19.79
CA LYS A 43 2.11 -5.13 19.74
C LYS A 43 3.30 -4.85 18.83
N GLN A 44 4.32 -5.70 18.85
CA GLN A 44 5.52 -5.53 18.04
C GLN A 44 5.25 -5.83 16.56
N SER A 45 4.53 -6.92 16.26
CA SER A 45 4.15 -7.28 14.88
C SER A 45 3.21 -6.25 14.25
N PHE A 46 2.27 -5.68 15.02
CA PHE A 46 1.46 -4.55 14.58
C PHE A 46 2.32 -3.30 14.34
N GLY A 47 3.29 -3.01 15.22
CA GLY A 47 4.24 -1.91 15.02
C GLY A 47 4.97 -2.02 13.68
N TYR A 48 5.61 -3.17 13.41
CA TYR A 48 6.33 -3.39 12.15
C TYR A 48 5.44 -3.31 10.90
N ALA A 49 4.22 -3.84 10.95
CA ALA A 49 3.29 -3.77 9.82
C ALA A 49 2.88 -2.32 9.50
N ASN A 50 2.64 -1.50 10.52
CA ASN A 50 2.26 -0.09 10.34
C ASN A 50 3.44 0.78 9.90
N ASP A 51 4.63 0.59 10.49
CA ASP A 51 5.85 1.31 10.09
C ASP A 51 6.21 1.01 8.63
N GLY A 52 6.15 -0.27 8.22
CA GLY A 52 6.42 -0.68 6.85
C GLY A 52 5.42 -0.11 5.83
N LEU A 53 4.13 -0.05 6.18
CA LEU A 53 3.13 0.59 5.31
C LEU A 53 3.37 2.11 5.18
N PHE A 54 3.74 2.77 6.28
CA PHE A 54 4.05 4.19 6.28
C PHE A 54 5.32 4.50 5.47
N ASP A 55 6.36 3.68 5.61
CA ASP A 55 7.60 3.84 4.87
C ASP A 55 7.41 3.65 3.36
N LEU A 56 6.55 2.72 2.96
CA LEU A 56 6.20 2.51 1.55
C LEU A 56 5.48 3.73 0.96
N ILE A 57 4.59 4.37 1.73
CA ILE A 57 3.96 5.64 1.34
C ILE A 57 5.00 6.76 1.25
N ARG A 58 5.93 6.82 2.20
CA ARG A 58 7.00 7.83 2.23
C ARG A 58 7.89 7.73 0.98
N ILE A 59 8.33 6.52 0.62
CA ILE A 59 9.13 6.26 -0.58
C ILE A 59 8.39 6.74 -1.84
N LEU A 60 7.09 6.46 -1.94
CA LEU A 60 6.27 6.88 -3.09
C LEU A 60 6.13 8.41 -3.20
N ILE A 61 6.05 9.12 -2.07
CA ILE A 61 5.98 10.59 -2.05
C ILE A 61 7.34 11.20 -2.42
N GLU A 62 8.43 10.60 -1.94
CA GLU A 62 9.80 11.09 -2.19
C GLU A 62 10.21 10.87 -3.66
N GLU A 63 9.91 9.72 -4.25
CA GLU A 63 10.15 9.44 -5.69
C GLU A 63 9.38 10.42 -6.60
N ARG A 64 8.19 10.85 -6.18
CA ARG A 64 7.40 11.87 -6.91
C ARG A 64 7.95 13.28 -6.75
N ARG A 65 8.77 13.55 -5.72
CA ARG A 65 9.48 14.82 -5.56
C ARG A 65 10.65 14.96 -6.53
N PHE A 66 11.34 13.89 -6.90
CA PHE A 66 12.46 13.95 -7.86
C PHE A 66 11.99 14.26 -9.30
N HIS A 67 10.84 13.72 -9.71
CA HIS A 67 10.27 14.00 -11.04
C HIS A 67 9.73 15.42 -11.24
N SER A 68 9.56 16.22 -10.18
CA SER A 68 9.09 17.61 -10.27
C SER A 68 10.23 18.65 -10.36
N VAL A 69 11.49 18.22 -10.28
CA VAL A 69 12.67 19.13 -10.24
C VAL A 69 13.60 18.92 -11.46
N SER A 70 13.19 18.13 -12.46
CA SER A 70 13.90 17.91 -13.73
C SER A 70 13.09 18.45 -14.89
#